data_AF-A0A0K9GTP5-F1
#
_entry.id   AF-A0A0K9GTP5-F1
#
_cell.length_a   1.000
_cell.length_b   1.000
_cell.length_c   1.000
_cell.angle_alpha   90.00
_cell.angle_beta   90.00
_cell.angle_gamma   90.00
#
_symmetry.space_group_name_H-M   'P 1'
#
loop_
_entity.id
_entity.type
_entity.pdbx_description
1 polymer ?
#
loop_
_entity_poly.entity_id
_entity_poly.type
_entity_poly.pdbx_seq_one_letter_code
_entity_poly.pdbx_strand_id
1 'polypeptide(L)'
;MSELYNEELKMAFLDRYENKSTRNTMINVFKWSAKTEKPLNRDLYEFTLNEIRLVLVDMNSSSIDSIRSNGRFISYYLDWIIGEGYKVNENPLNGLLNEWYENIYDSSKKTIFTEKEINEMEKALVNAQDAVVLKLLFEGVEGEGLSELLNLQEKDVNFDTGILSLRNDSGEKREIEVSEGSLNLIRQAIKNVPYALKNGLSEGKRREIEVVNNNYIVRSTIGRTINLDRADKHLIYRRLATMSEQFNYRYLTANNIVKSGKLKLAKDLYKDRKQLTNKELDIIAEQFGMKKTMTQGTYRYNSMRAYINEENIRGMYPEIFE
;
A
#
# COMPACT_ATOMS: atom_id res chain seq x y z
N MET A 1 -12.30 4.45 27.69
CA MET A 1 -12.53 5.85 27.23
C MET A 1 -12.77 5.81 25.73
N SER A 2 -13.80 6.48 25.24
CA SER A 2 -14.09 6.52 23.79
C SER A 2 -12.90 7.06 23.00
N GLU A 3 -12.58 6.44 21.86
CA GLU A 3 -11.54 6.94 20.95
C GLU A 3 -11.97 8.22 20.23
N LEU A 4 -13.29 8.46 20.13
CA LEU A 4 -13.88 9.62 19.47
C LEU A 4 -14.18 10.74 20.48
N TYR A 5 -14.28 11.96 19.98
CA TYR A 5 -14.88 13.11 20.69
C TYR A 5 -16.32 13.28 20.20
N ASN A 6 -17.30 13.60 21.07
CA ASN A 6 -18.74 13.65 20.72
C ASN A 6 -19.21 12.45 19.88
N GLU A 7 -19.02 11.25 20.43
CA GLU A 7 -19.26 9.99 19.73
C GLU A 7 -20.68 9.89 19.16
N GLU A 8 -21.71 10.25 19.92
CA GLU A 8 -23.11 10.17 19.48
C GLU A 8 -23.36 10.97 18.19
N LEU A 9 -22.84 12.20 18.13
CA LEU A 9 -23.00 13.09 16.99
C LEU A 9 -22.29 12.54 15.74
N LYS A 10 -21.07 12.02 15.92
CA LYS A 10 -20.30 11.43 14.83
C LYS A 10 -20.90 10.12 14.34
N MET A 11 -21.46 9.31 15.22
CA MET A 11 -22.16 8.10 14.84
C MET A 11 -23.44 8.42 14.06
N ALA A 12 -24.20 9.45 14.46
CA ALA A 12 -25.36 9.92 13.71
C ALA A 12 -25.00 10.38 12.28
N PHE A 13 -23.86 11.06 12.10
CA PHE A 13 -23.35 11.37 10.75
C PHE A 13 -23.02 10.10 9.95
N LEU A 14 -22.34 9.14 10.58
CA LEU A 14 -21.84 7.93 9.93
C LEU A 14 -22.97 6.97 9.50
N ASP A 15 -24.10 6.96 10.21
CA ASP A 15 -25.26 6.11 9.92
C ASP A 15 -25.89 6.41 8.55
N ARG A 16 -25.59 7.57 7.95
CA ARG A 16 -26.02 7.95 6.60
C ARG A 16 -25.27 7.22 5.48
N TYR A 17 -24.18 6.52 5.79
CA TYR A 17 -23.33 5.86 4.81
C TYR A 17 -23.46 4.33 4.91
N GLU A 18 -24.06 3.72 3.89
CA GLU A 18 -24.21 2.25 3.82
C GLU A 18 -22.86 1.55 3.60
N ASN A 19 -21.94 2.19 2.87
CA ASN A 19 -20.65 1.61 2.54
C ASN A 19 -19.75 1.54 3.79
N LYS A 20 -19.53 0.32 4.30
CA LYS A 20 -18.67 0.05 5.47
C LYS A 20 -17.23 0.57 5.31
N SER A 21 -16.66 0.50 4.10
CA SER A 21 -15.28 0.96 3.85
C SER A 21 -15.18 2.48 3.98
N THR A 22 -16.14 3.21 3.40
CA THR A 22 -16.24 4.66 3.54
C THR A 22 -16.42 5.05 5.01
N ARG A 23 -17.33 4.39 5.73
CA ARG A 23 -17.52 4.63 7.17
C ARG A 23 -16.25 4.41 7.97
N ASN A 24 -15.56 3.30 7.75
CA ASN A 24 -14.31 3.00 8.46
C ASN A 24 -13.25 4.09 8.22
N THR A 25 -13.20 4.63 7.00
CA THR A 25 -12.28 5.72 6.67
C THR A 25 -12.65 7.01 7.40
N MET A 26 -13.94 7.37 7.43
CA MET A 26 -14.45 8.52 8.17
C MET A 26 -14.25 8.38 9.69
N ILE A 27 -14.47 7.18 10.25
CA ILE A 27 -14.17 6.88 11.65
C ILE A 27 -12.69 7.14 11.95
N ASN A 28 -11.79 6.70 11.08
CA ASN A 28 -10.36 6.96 11.26
C ASN A 28 -10.03 8.46 11.23
N VAL A 29 -10.69 9.23 10.36
CA VAL A 29 -10.57 10.70 10.35
C VAL A 29 -10.96 11.28 11.72
N PHE A 30 -12.09 10.83 12.27
CA PHE A 30 -12.56 11.29 13.57
C PHE A 30 -11.70 10.85 14.76
N LYS A 31 -11.07 9.68 14.69
CA LYS A 31 -10.09 9.24 15.70
C LYS A 31 -8.86 10.14 15.70
N TRP A 32 -8.43 10.61 14.54
CA TRP A 32 -7.33 11.56 14.41
C TRP A 32 -7.73 12.94 14.91
N SER A 33 -8.89 13.47 14.47
CA SER A 33 -9.37 14.76 14.98
C SER A 33 -9.55 14.75 16.49
N ALA A 34 -9.97 13.62 17.08
CA ALA A 34 -10.17 13.50 18.52
C ALA A 34 -8.91 13.79 19.35
N LYS A 35 -7.71 13.62 18.77
CA LYS A 35 -6.44 13.97 19.41
C LYS A 35 -6.28 15.48 19.60
N THR A 36 -6.89 16.28 18.74
CA THR A 36 -6.92 17.74 18.80
C THR A 36 -8.18 18.23 19.53
N GLU A 37 -9.32 17.57 19.35
CA GLU A 37 -10.60 17.96 19.96
C GLU A 37 -10.58 17.80 21.49
N LYS A 38 -10.03 16.70 22.01
CA LYS A 38 -10.00 16.41 23.45
C LYS A 38 -9.22 17.48 24.24
N PRO A 39 -8.00 17.88 23.84
CA PRO A 39 -7.29 18.97 24.52
C PRO A 39 -7.97 20.34 24.41
N LEU A 40 -8.65 20.61 23.28
CA LEU A 40 -9.34 21.89 23.06
C LEU A 40 -10.73 21.94 23.69
N ASN A 41 -11.29 20.79 24.10
CA ASN A 41 -12.66 20.62 24.56
C ASN A 41 -13.68 21.26 23.60
N ARG A 42 -13.44 21.06 22.30
CA ARG A 42 -14.22 21.59 21.18
C ARG A 42 -14.35 20.52 20.11
N ASP A 43 -15.51 20.44 19.47
CA ASP A 43 -15.70 19.51 18.36
C ASP A 43 -14.96 19.97 17.11
N LEU A 44 -14.66 19.03 16.22
CA LEU A 44 -14.12 19.28 14.89
C LEU A 44 -14.94 20.32 14.13
N TYR A 45 -16.26 20.39 14.32
CA TYR A 45 -17.09 21.40 13.66
C TYR A 45 -16.82 22.84 14.11
N GLU A 46 -16.17 23.02 15.25
CA GLU A 46 -15.81 24.32 15.78
C GLU A 46 -14.43 24.77 15.30
N PHE A 47 -13.68 23.91 14.61
CA PHE A 47 -12.28 24.18 14.25
C PHE A 47 -12.15 25.23 13.15
N THR A 48 -11.13 26.07 13.29
CA THR A 48 -10.62 26.95 12.24
C THR A 48 -9.91 26.17 11.14
N LEU A 49 -9.69 26.81 9.98
CA LEU A 49 -8.93 26.22 8.89
C LEU A 49 -7.52 25.76 9.32
N ASN A 50 -6.86 26.51 10.22
CA ASN A 50 -5.54 26.16 10.75
C ASN A 50 -5.59 24.93 11.68
N GLU A 51 -6.61 24.83 12.53
CA GLU A 51 -6.81 23.65 13.40
C GLU A 51 -7.09 22.40 12.55
N ILE A 52 -7.91 22.52 11.49
CA ILE A 52 -8.14 21.42 10.53
C ILE A 52 -6.85 21.05 9.78
N ARG A 53 -6.03 22.05 9.39
CA ARG A 53 -4.71 21.80 8.79
C ARG A 53 -3.84 20.96 9.72
N LEU A 54 -3.80 21.26 11.02
CA LEU A 54 -3.02 20.49 12.00
C LEU A 54 -3.53 19.04 12.08
N VAL A 55 -4.85 18.84 12.12
CA VAL A 55 -5.46 17.49 12.07
C VAL A 55 -4.98 16.71 10.83
N LEU A 56 -4.96 17.34 9.65
CA LEU A 56 -4.49 16.70 8.41
C LEU A 56 -2.98 16.42 8.41
N VAL A 57 -2.17 17.30 9.00
CA VAL A 57 -0.72 17.08 9.19
C VAL A 57 -0.47 15.88 10.11
N ASP A 58 -1.18 15.81 11.24
CA ASP A 58 -1.00 14.75 12.25
C ASP A 58 -1.37 13.36 11.73
N MET A 59 -2.33 13.26 10.81
CA MET A 59 -2.65 12.01 10.11
C MET A 59 -1.45 11.44 9.35
N ASN A 60 -0.48 12.28 8.99
CA ASN A 60 0.79 11.92 8.37
C ASN A 60 0.63 11.01 7.13
N SER A 61 -0.34 11.35 6.29
CA SER A 61 -0.69 10.61 5.07
C SER A 61 0.50 10.43 4.13
N SER A 62 0.53 9.29 3.43
CA SER A 62 1.59 8.93 2.48
C SER A 62 1.39 9.46 1.06
N SER A 63 0.26 10.12 0.78
CA SER A 63 -0.03 10.72 -0.51
C SER A 63 -0.93 11.96 -0.39
N ILE A 64 -0.83 12.85 -1.37
CA ILE A 64 -1.67 14.04 -1.51
C ILE A 64 -3.14 13.64 -1.63
N ASP A 65 -3.46 12.60 -2.41
CA ASP A 65 -4.84 12.12 -2.59
C ASP A 65 -5.48 11.65 -1.28
N SER A 66 -4.69 11.06 -0.38
CA SER A 66 -5.18 10.69 0.95
C SER A 66 -5.50 11.92 1.79
N ILE A 67 -4.65 12.96 1.74
CA ILE A 67 -4.92 14.24 2.44
C ILE A 67 -6.20 14.88 1.90
N ARG A 68 -6.35 14.94 0.57
CA ARG A 68 -7.55 15.47 -0.10
C ARG A 68 -8.81 14.69 0.29
N SER A 69 -8.73 13.36 0.30
CA SER A 69 -9.85 12.50 0.67
C SER A 69 -10.25 12.70 2.13
N ASN A 70 -9.27 12.79 3.05
CA ASN A 70 -9.52 13.07 4.46
C ASN A 70 -10.14 14.45 4.66
N GLY A 71 -9.62 15.48 3.99
CA GLY A 71 -10.19 16.83 4.01
C GLY A 71 -11.64 16.85 3.48
N ARG A 72 -11.93 16.09 2.42
CA ARG A 72 -13.28 15.94 1.90
C ARG A 72 -14.23 15.28 2.90
N PHE A 73 -13.78 14.28 3.66
CA PHE A 73 -14.59 13.67 4.71
C PHE A 73 -14.84 14.62 5.89
N ILE A 74 -13.86 15.43 6.25
CA ILE A 74 -14.07 16.52 7.22
C ILE A 74 -15.12 17.48 6.67
N SER A 75 -14.96 17.95 5.43
CA SER A 75 -15.89 18.87 4.77
C SER A 75 -17.34 18.33 4.78
N TYR A 76 -17.53 17.05 4.44
CA TYR A 76 -18.86 16.42 4.50
C TYR A 76 -19.49 16.40 5.89
N TYR A 77 -18.68 16.19 6.93
CA TYR A 77 -19.15 16.28 8.31
C TYR A 77 -19.55 17.71 8.66
N LEU A 78 -18.74 18.70 8.28
CA LEU A 78 -19.03 20.12 8.52
C LEU A 78 -20.31 20.59 7.81
N ASP A 79 -20.47 20.24 6.53
CA ASP A 79 -21.68 20.55 5.77
C ASP A 79 -22.93 19.91 6.39
N TRP A 80 -22.79 18.68 6.90
CA TRP A 80 -23.89 18.02 7.60
C TRP A 80 -24.25 18.73 8.90
N ILE A 81 -23.27 19.10 9.72
CA ILE A 81 -23.50 19.84 10.96
C ILE A 81 -24.22 21.17 10.70
N ILE A 82 -23.82 21.90 9.65
CA ILE A 82 -24.53 23.12 9.20
C ILE A 82 -25.99 22.80 8.86
N GLY A 83 -26.22 21.72 8.11
CA GLY A 83 -27.56 21.28 7.69
C GLY A 83 -28.48 20.89 8.85
N GLU A 84 -27.94 20.34 9.94
CA GLU A 84 -28.68 20.00 11.16
C GLU A 84 -28.97 21.22 12.05
N GLY A 85 -28.54 22.43 11.66
CA GLY A 85 -28.86 23.67 12.35
C GLY A 85 -27.98 23.99 13.56
N TYR A 86 -26.84 23.32 13.71
CA TYR A 86 -25.84 23.70 14.71
C TYR A 86 -25.26 25.08 14.37
N LYS A 87 -25.03 25.91 15.40
CA LYS A 87 -24.43 27.24 15.23
C LYS A 87 -22.95 27.11 14.93
N VAL A 88 -22.62 27.03 13.65
CA VAL A 88 -21.24 26.98 13.16
C VAL A 88 -21.01 28.07 12.12
N ASN A 89 -19.75 28.47 11.94
CA ASN A 89 -19.36 29.29 10.81
C ASN A 89 -19.51 28.49 9.50
N GLU A 90 -19.43 29.17 8.36
CA GLU A 90 -19.31 28.50 7.07
C GLU A 90 -18.20 27.46 7.08
N ASN A 91 -18.39 26.36 6.34
CA ASN A 91 -17.41 25.29 6.27
C ASN A 91 -16.09 25.85 5.66
N PRO A 92 -14.99 25.90 6.44
CA PRO A 92 -13.74 26.54 6.03
C PRO A 92 -13.00 25.77 4.92
N LEU A 93 -13.44 24.55 4.59
CA LEU A 93 -12.88 23.75 3.52
C LEU A 93 -13.57 23.98 2.16
N ASN A 94 -14.71 24.68 2.15
CA ASN A 94 -15.43 24.99 0.92
C ASN A 94 -14.64 26.02 0.09
N GLY A 95 -14.46 25.72 -1.20
CA GLY A 95 -13.76 26.60 -2.14
C GLY A 95 -12.22 26.55 -2.07
N LEU A 96 -11.62 25.68 -1.25
CA LEU A 96 -10.18 25.51 -1.23
C LEU A 96 -9.64 24.89 -2.53
N LEU A 97 -8.51 25.43 -2.99
CA LEU A 97 -7.81 24.93 -4.17
C LEU A 97 -6.89 23.74 -3.83
N ASN A 98 -6.46 23.01 -4.86
CA ASN A 98 -5.65 21.81 -4.72
C ASN A 98 -4.27 22.08 -4.09
N GLU A 99 -3.72 23.27 -4.35
CA GLU A 99 -2.44 23.75 -3.87
C GLU A 99 -2.40 23.85 -2.34
N TRP A 100 -3.54 24.12 -1.70
CA TRP A 100 -3.63 24.13 -0.23
C TRP A 100 -3.34 22.75 0.37
N TYR A 101 -3.87 21.70 -0.24
CA TYR A 101 -3.61 20.32 0.18
C TYR A 101 -2.19 19.87 -0.15
N GLU A 102 -1.62 20.35 -1.25
CA GLU A 102 -0.23 20.06 -1.63
C GLU A 102 0.76 20.63 -0.61
N ASN A 103 0.49 21.83 -0.07
CA ASN A 103 1.30 22.46 0.99
C ASN A 103 1.23 21.74 2.36
N ILE A 104 0.37 20.73 2.51
CA ILE A 104 0.31 19.86 3.69
C ILE A 104 1.16 18.60 3.48
N TYR A 105 1.38 18.21 2.23
CA TYR A 105 2.11 16.99 1.90
C TYR A 105 3.62 17.18 2.13
N ASP A 106 4.18 16.31 2.97
CA ASP A 106 5.62 16.22 3.15
C ASP A 106 6.22 15.31 2.06
N SER A 107 6.85 15.95 1.07
CA SER A 107 7.51 15.28 -0.06
C SER A 107 8.81 14.57 0.30
N SER A 108 9.36 14.78 1.51
CA SER A 108 10.56 14.07 1.98
C SER A 108 10.31 12.59 2.29
N LYS A 109 9.04 12.18 2.35
CA LYS A 109 8.61 10.81 2.64
C LYS A 109 9.08 9.84 1.55
N LYS A 110 9.96 8.91 1.93
CA LYS A 110 10.41 7.82 1.07
C LYS A 110 9.27 6.82 0.82
N THR A 111 8.60 6.96 -0.33
CA THR A 111 7.47 6.11 -0.75
C THR A 111 7.74 5.31 -2.02
N ILE A 112 8.83 5.61 -2.73
CA ILE A 112 9.29 4.88 -3.92
C ILE A 112 10.72 4.41 -3.66
N PHE A 113 11.00 3.17 -4.01
CA PHE A 113 12.28 2.48 -3.81
C PHE A 113 12.88 2.10 -5.16
N THR A 114 14.19 2.28 -5.32
CA THR A 114 14.91 1.80 -6.50
C THR A 114 15.06 0.27 -6.48
N GLU A 115 15.32 -0.33 -7.64
CA GLU A 115 15.71 -1.75 -7.72
C GLU A 115 16.89 -2.07 -6.80
N LYS A 116 17.88 -1.16 -6.70
CA LYS A 116 19.03 -1.33 -5.82
C LYS A 116 18.61 -1.40 -4.35
N GLU A 117 17.78 -0.47 -3.89
CA GLU A 117 17.27 -0.46 -2.51
C GLU A 117 16.46 -1.72 -2.20
N ILE A 118 15.62 -2.19 -3.14
CA ILE A 118 14.86 -3.44 -2.99
C ILE A 118 15.79 -4.64 -2.86
N ASN A 119 16.82 -4.74 -3.70
CA ASN A 119 17.79 -5.83 -3.65
C ASN A 119 18.67 -5.78 -2.38
N GLU A 120 18.98 -4.59 -1.87
CA GLU A 120 19.70 -4.42 -0.60
C GLU A 120 18.85 -4.87 0.59
N MET A 121 17.57 -4.48 0.61
CA MET A 121 16.62 -4.97 1.61
C MET A 121 16.49 -6.49 1.53
N GLU A 122 16.29 -7.05 0.32
CA GLU A 122 16.20 -8.49 0.08
C GLU A 122 17.38 -9.26 0.69
N LYS A 123 18.62 -8.82 0.41
CA LYS A 123 19.84 -9.45 0.93
C LYS A 123 19.99 -9.38 2.44
N ALA A 124 19.39 -8.35 3.05
CA ALA A 124 19.41 -8.16 4.50
C ALA A 124 18.32 -8.99 5.22
N LEU A 125 17.40 -9.64 4.49
CA LEU A 125 16.39 -10.49 5.09
C LEU A 125 16.92 -11.91 5.33
N VAL A 126 16.74 -12.41 6.55
CA VAL A 126 17.12 -13.78 6.92
C VAL A 126 16.10 -14.79 6.39
N ASN A 127 14.81 -14.46 6.46
CA ASN A 127 13.75 -15.34 6.01
C ASN A 127 13.53 -15.20 4.51
N ALA A 128 13.80 -16.27 3.75
CA ALA A 128 13.44 -16.34 2.33
C ALA A 128 11.94 -16.10 2.08
N GLN A 129 11.09 -16.52 3.02
CA GLN A 129 9.65 -16.27 3.00
C GLN A 129 9.26 -14.78 3.11
N ASP A 130 10.12 -13.95 3.69
CA ASP A 130 9.92 -12.50 3.76
C ASP A 130 10.52 -11.84 2.50
N ALA A 131 11.71 -12.25 2.10
CA ALA A 131 12.37 -11.77 0.89
C ALA A 131 11.53 -12.02 -0.38
N VAL A 132 10.93 -13.20 -0.51
CA VAL A 132 10.07 -13.53 -1.65
C VAL A 132 8.83 -12.63 -1.72
N VAL A 133 8.25 -12.24 -0.58
CA VAL A 133 7.12 -11.31 -0.53
C VAL A 133 7.53 -9.94 -1.08
N LEU A 134 8.67 -9.42 -0.61
CA LEU A 134 9.20 -8.14 -1.08
C LEU A 134 9.45 -8.16 -2.60
N LYS A 135 10.13 -9.19 -3.08
CA LYS A 135 10.55 -9.29 -4.48
C LYS A 135 9.38 -9.52 -5.43
N LEU A 136 8.46 -10.43 -5.09
CA LEU A 136 7.32 -10.74 -5.95
C LEU A 136 6.33 -9.58 -6.05
N LEU A 137 6.12 -8.80 -4.98
CA LEU A 137 5.35 -7.56 -5.06
C LEU A 137 6.01 -6.53 -6.00
N PHE A 138 7.34 -6.43 -5.96
CA PHE A 138 8.09 -5.53 -6.83
C PHE A 138 8.02 -5.97 -8.31
N GLU A 139 7.89 -7.25 -8.59
CA GLU A 139 7.77 -7.78 -9.96
C GLU A 139 6.32 -7.92 -10.45
N GLY A 140 5.34 -7.59 -9.59
CA GLY A 140 3.94 -7.44 -9.97
C GLY A 140 3.03 -8.60 -9.57
N VAL A 141 3.45 -9.50 -8.69
CA VAL A 141 2.59 -10.49 -8.05
C VAL A 141 1.88 -9.84 -6.86
N GLU A 142 0.64 -9.41 -7.06
CA GLU A 142 -0.16 -8.74 -6.02
C GLU A 142 -1.55 -9.37 -5.97
N GLY A 143 -2.40 -9.05 -6.95
CA GLY A 143 -3.81 -9.41 -6.98
C GLY A 143 -4.65 -8.61 -5.98
N GLU A 144 -5.97 -8.61 -6.19
CA GLU A 144 -6.89 -7.91 -5.28
C GLU A 144 -6.75 -8.46 -3.84
N GLY A 145 -6.43 -7.58 -2.90
CA GLY A 145 -6.22 -7.99 -1.51
C GLY A 145 -5.02 -8.91 -1.29
N LEU A 146 -4.01 -8.86 -2.17
CA LEU A 146 -2.83 -9.73 -2.17
C LEU A 146 -3.10 -11.19 -2.58
N SER A 147 -4.23 -11.43 -3.25
CA SER A 147 -4.69 -12.78 -3.58
C SER A 147 -3.70 -13.58 -4.42
N GLU A 148 -3.03 -12.97 -5.40
CA GLU A 148 -2.12 -13.71 -6.29
C GLU A 148 -0.90 -14.23 -5.51
N LEU A 149 -0.35 -13.38 -4.66
CA LEU A 149 0.77 -13.74 -3.79
C LEU A 149 0.38 -14.83 -2.79
N LEU A 150 -0.81 -14.73 -2.20
CA LEU A 150 -1.32 -15.71 -1.23
C LEU A 150 -1.71 -17.04 -1.89
N ASN A 151 -2.14 -17.03 -3.15
CA ASN A 151 -2.58 -18.22 -3.87
C ASN A 151 -1.45 -18.97 -4.58
N LEU A 152 -0.27 -18.36 -4.73
CA LEU A 152 0.85 -18.93 -5.45
C LEU A 152 1.36 -20.21 -4.75
N GLN A 153 1.38 -21.31 -5.49
CA GLN A 153 1.90 -22.61 -5.05
C GLN A 153 3.12 -23.02 -5.88
N GLU A 154 3.89 -23.99 -5.37
CA GLU A 154 5.06 -24.53 -6.07
C GLU A 154 4.73 -25.00 -7.51
N LYS A 155 3.58 -25.68 -7.68
CA LYS A 155 3.12 -26.17 -8.98
C LYS A 155 2.80 -25.07 -10.00
N ASP A 156 2.61 -23.83 -9.52
CA ASP A 156 2.26 -22.68 -10.36
C ASP A 156 3.54 -21.97 -10.87
N VAL A 157 4.73 -22.53 -10.59
CA VAL A 157 6.04 -21.96 -10.93
C VAL A 157 6.71 -22.84 -11.98
N ASN A 158 6.95 -22.29 -13.18
CA ASN A 158 7.84 -22.90 -14.15
C ASN A 158 9.27 -22.41 -13.88
N PHE A 159 10.06 -23.23 -13.20
CA PHE A 159 11.43 -22.89 -12.82
C PHE A 159 12.43 -22.85 -13.99
N ASP A 160 12.08 -23.42 -15.14
CA ASP A 160 12.94 -23.43 -16.33
C ASP A 160 12.73 -22.18 -17.18
N THR A 161 11.49 -21.70 -17.28
CA THR A 161 11.13 -20.52 -18.08
C THR A 161 10.98 -19.24 -17.27
N GLY A 162 10.90 -19.33 -15.94
CA GLY A 162 10.64 -18.18 -15.07
C GLY A 162 9.21 -17.65 -15.13
N ILE A 163 8.26 -18.45 -15.63
CA ILE A 163 6.85 -18.06 -15.74
C ILE A 163 6.09 -18.48 -14.48
N LEU A 164 5.32 -17.55 -13.91
CA LEU A 164 4.39 -17.81 -12.81
C LEU A 164 2.94 -17.79 -13.30
N SER A 165 2.17 -18.83 -12.99
CA SER A 165 0.73 -18.88 -13.25
C SER A 165 -0.06 -18.35 -12.05
N LEU A 166 -0.40 -17.06 -12.07
CA LEU A 166 -1.06 -16.37 -10.98
C LEU A 166 -2.58 -16.58 -11.00
N ARG A 167 -3.20 -16.58 -9.82
CA ARG A 167 -4.67 -16.69 -9.67
C ARG A 167 -5.19 -15.80 -8.55
N ASN A 168 -6.24 -15.02 -8.82
CA ASN A 168 -6.93 -14.24 -7.80
C ASN A 168 -8.04 -15.03 -7.09
N ASP A 169 -8.68 -14.42 -6.09
CA ASP A 169 -9.73 -15.08 -5.31
C ASP A 169 -11.03 -15.33 -6.10
N SER A 170 -11.24 -14.61 -7.20
CA SER A 170 -12.33 -14.84 -8.15
C SER A 170 -12.04 -15.98 -9.14
N GLY A 171 -10.82 -16.51 -9.16
CA GLY A 171 -10.39 -17.59 -10.05
C GLY A 171 -9.84 -17.11 -11.41
N GLU A 172 -9.77 -15.80 -11.65
CA GLU A 172 -9.11 -15.26 -12.85
C GLU A 172 -7.62 -15.58 -12.80
N LYS A 173 -7.05 -15.92 -13.96
CA LYS A 173 -5.65 -16.33 -14.11
C LYS A 173 -4.91 -15.39 -15.05
N ARG A 174 -3.62 -15.22 -14.79
CA ARG A 174 -2.67 -14.58 -15.70
C ARG A 174 -1.28 -15.16 -15.50
N GLU A 175 -0.44 -14.96 -16.49
CA GLU A 175 0.96 -15.37 -16.43
C GLU A 175 1.85 -14.14 -16.45
N ILE A 176 2.93 -14.20 -15.68
CA ILE A 176 4.00 -13.20 -15.74
C ILE A 176 5.35 -13.91 -15.75
N GLU A 177 6.33 -13.26 -16.37
CA GLU A 177 7.73 -13.64 -16.24
C GLU A 177 8.33 -12.90 -15.03
N VAL A 178 9.16 -13.62 -14.26
CA VAL A 178 9.86 -13.09 -13.09
C VAL A 178 11.37 -13.30 -13.23
N SER A 179 12.15 -12.51 -12.48
CA SER A 179 13.60 -12.63 -12.55
C SER A 179 14.12 -13.94 -11.97
N GLU A 180 15.33 -14.34 -12.37
CA GLU A 180 16.04 -15.47 -11.77
C GLU A 180 16.20 -15.31 -10.25
N GLY A 181 16.38 -14.07 -9.78
CA GLY A 181 16.40 -13.74 -8.35
C GLY A 181 15.11 -14.14 -7.65
N SER A 182 13.96 -13.81 -8.22
CA SER A 182 12.65 -14.24 -7.71
C SER A 182 12.51 -15.76 -7.69
N LEU A 183 12.94 -16.47 -8.74
CA LEU A 183 12.91 -17.94 -8.76
C LEU A 183 13.78 -18.55 -7.67
N ASN A 184 14.97 -17.99 -7.45
CA ASN A 184 15.88 -18.45 -6.40
C ASN A 184 15.29 -18.22 -4.99
N LEU A 185 14.59 -17.10 -4.78
CA LEU A 185 13.87 -16.85 -3.52
C LEU A 185 12.69 -17.80 -3.35
N ILE A 186 11.92 -18.05 -4.40
CA ILE A 186 10.83 -19.04 -4.39
C ILE A 186 11.40 -20.39 -3.97
N ARG A 187 12.47 -20.90 -4.63
CA ARG A 187 13.13 -22.17 -4.28
C ARG A 187 13.57 -22.24 -2.83
N GLN A 188 13.98 -21.12 -2.24
CA GLN A 188 14.34 -21.06 -0.82
C GLN A 188 13.11 -21.02 0.08
N ALA A 189 12.06 -20.29 -0.30
CA ALA A 189 10.84 -20.11 0.46
C ALA A 189 10.00 -21.39 0.56
N ILE A 190 10.04 -22.29 -0.44
CA ILE A 190 9.38 -23.61 -0.38
C ILE A 190 10.09 -24.60 0.55
N LYS A 191 11.40 -24.44 0.80
CA LYS A 191 12.10 -25.31 1.75
C LYS A 191 11.47 -25.19 3.13
N ASN A 192 11.25 -26.32 3.80
CA ASN A 192 10.63 -26.33 5.13
C ASN A 192 11.66 -26.03 6.22
N VAL A 193 12.14 -24.78 6.25
CA VAL A 193 13.10 -24.28 7.24
C VAL A 193 12.34 -23.48 8.30
N PRO A 194 12.71 -23.57 9.60
CA PRO A 194 12.14 -22.71 10.63
C PRO A 194 12.23 -21.23 10.28
N TYR A 195 11.18 -20.48 10.61
CA TYR A 195 11.10 -19.04 10.42
C TYR A 195 11.80 -18.32 11.57
N ALA A 196 12.80 -17.49 11.25
CA ALA A 196 13.50 -16.65 12.22
C ALA A 196 12.59 -15.49 12.66
N LEU A 197 12.27 -15.42 13.95
CA LEU A 197 11.39 -14.40 14.51
C LEU A 197 12.01 -13.01 14.36
N LYS A 198 11.17 -12.02 14.03
CA LYS A 198 11.60 -10.66 13.65
C LYS A 198 12.73 -10.68 12.62
N ASN A 199 12.67 -11.65 11.71
CA ASN A 199 13.66 -11.80 10.65
C ASN A 199 15.10 -11.89 11.16
N GLY A 200 15.29 -12.61 12.27
CA GLY A 200 16.59 -12.81 12.93
C GLY A 200 16.91 -11.80 14.02
N LEU A 201 16.10 -10.76 14.20
CA LEU A 201 16.31 -9.69 15.20
C LEU A 201 15.63 -9.98 16.55
N SER A 202 15.10 -11.18 16.77
CA SER A 202 14.47 -11.53 18.05
C SER A 202 15.49 -11.79 19.15
N GLU A 203 15.46 -10.96 20.20
CA GLU A 203 16.23 -11.16 21.43
C GLU A 203 15.55 -12.11 22.43
N GLY A 204 14.34 -12.59 22.12
CA GLY A 204 13.57 -13.47 22.98
C GLY A 204 14.19 -14.87 23.13
N LYS A 205 13.76 -15.61 24.16
CA LYS A 205 14.19 -17.01 24.40
C LYS A 205 13.90 -17.92 23.20
N ARG A 206 12.75 -17.71 22.54
CA ARG A 206 12.42 -18.36 21.28
C ARG A 206 12.89 -17.45 20.15
N ARG A 207 13.79 -17.96 19.31
CA ARG A 207 14.33 -17.24 18.14
C ARG A 207 13.71 -17.69 16.83
N GLU A 208 13.21 -18.93 16.78
CA GLU A 208 12.64 -19.52 15.58
C GLU A 208 11.29 -20.19 15.85
N ILE A 209 10.48 -20.30 14.81
CA ILE A 209 9.18 -20.96 14.84
C ILE A 209 9.00 -21.79 13.57
N GLU A 210 8.43 -22.98 13.71
CA GLU A 210 8.16 -23.82 12.55
C GLU A 210 7.13 -23.17 11.63
N VAL A 211 7.22 -23.54 10.36
CA VAL A 211 6.32 -23.09 9.30
C VAL A 211 5.34 -24.20 9.00
N VAL A 212 4.10 -23.83 8.68
CA VAL A 212 3.07 -24.78 8.24
C VAL A 212 3.57 -25.51 6.99
N ASN A 213 3.51 -26.84 7.01
CA ASN A 213 3.90 -27.65 5.87
C ASN A 213 2.74 -27.76 4.86
N ASN A 214 2.74 -26.91 3.84
CA ASN A 214 1.81 -26.97 2.71
C ASN A 214 2.50 -26.46 1.42
N ASN A 215 1.77 -26.50 0.30
CA ASN A 215 2.32 -26.25 -1.04
C ASN A 215 2.37 -24.76 -1.43
N TYR A 216 1.95 -23.85 -0.55
CA TYR A 216 1.97 -22.41 -0.82
C TYR A 216 3.39 -21.86 -0.69
N ILE A 217 3.76 -20.87 -1.50
CA ILE A 217 5.07 -20.22 -1.39
C ILE A 217 5.16 -19.40 -0.10
N VAL A 218 4.09 -18.68 0.24
CA VAL A 218 3.98 -17.90 1.47
C VAL A 218 3.13 -18.63 2.49
N ARG A 219 3.73 -18.98 3.63
CA ARG A 219 3.16 -19.91 4.61
C ARG A 219 3.09 -19.29 5.99
N SER A 220 2.04 -19.64 6.73
CA SER A 220 1.89 -19.22 8.13
C SER A 220 2.89 -19.94 9.03
N THR A 221 3.20 -19.35 10.18
CA THR A 221 3.99 -20.00 11.23
C THR A 221 3.09 -20.81 12.16
N ILE A 222 3.62 -21.89 12.74
CA ILE A 222 2.90 -22.78 13.66
C ILE A 222 2.85 -22.11 15.04
N GLY A 223 1.78 -21.33 15.26
CA GLY A 223 1.47 -20.68 16.54
C GLY A 223 0.55 -21.52 17.43
N ARG A 224 -0.22 -20.84 18.29
CA ARG A 224 -1.28 -21.49 19.11
C ARG A 224 -2.46 -21.97 18.27
N THR A 225 -2.77 -21.23 17.20
CA THR A 225 -3.76 -21.61 16.19
C THR A 225 -3.02 -21.99 14.93
N ILE A 226 -3.27 -23.19 14.43
CA ILE A 226 -2.65 -23.70 13.21
C ILE A 226 -3.64 -23.48 12.07
N ASN A 227 -3.26 -22.67 11.09
CA ASN A 227 -3.96 -22.59 9.81
C ASN A 227 -3.17 -23.42 8.81
N LEU A 228 -3.67 -24.62 8.48
CA LEU A 228 -3.04 -25.55 7.54
C LEU A 228 -3.21 -25.10 6.08
N ASP A 229 -4.18 -24.22 5.82
CA ASP A 229 -4.52 -23.74 4.50
C ASP A 229 -3.70 -22.49 4.12
N ARG A 230 -4.17 -21.81 3.07
CA ARG A 230 -3.67 -20.52 2.61
C ARG A 230 -3.54 -19.52 3.77
N ALA A 231 -2.42 -18.79 3.78
CA ALA A 231 -2.24 -17.69 4.71
C ALA A 231 -3.29 -16.59 4.53
N ASP A 232 -3.60 -15.90 5.63
CA ASP A 232 -4.44 -14.71 5.61
C ASP A 232 -3.60 -13.47 5.21
N LYS A 233 -4.22 -12.49 4.54
CA LYS A 233 -3.55 -11.26 4.07
C LYS A 233 -2.88 -10.46 5.19
N HIS A 234 -3.39 -10.53 6.41
CA HIS A 234 -2.77 -9.85 7.55
C HIS A 234 -1.39 -10.44 7.89
N LEU A 235 -1.07 -11.68 7.46
CA LEU A 235 0.30 -12.20 7.55
C LEU A 235 1.26 -11.32 6.75
N ILE A 236 0.92 -10.98 5.50
CA ILE A 236 1.77 -10.16 4.63
C ILE A 236 1.92 -8.77 5.22
N TYR A 237 0.84 -8.15 5.68
CA TYR A 237 0.93 -6.83 6.30
C TYR A 237 1.79 -6.81 7.56
N ARG A 238 1.74 -7.86 8.40
CA ARG A 238 2.63 -7.96 9.57
C ARG A 238 4.10 -8.14 9.18
N ARG A 239 4.39 -8.94 8.13
CA ARG A 239 5.75 -9.11 7.60
C ARG A 239 6.29 -7.79 7.07
N LEU A 240 5.53 -7.09 6.24
CA LEU A 240 5.91 -5.77 5.72
C LEU A 240 6.10 -4.74 6.83
N ALA A 241 5.27 -4.75 7.88
CA ALA A 241 5.47 -3.88 9.05
C ALA A 241 6.79 -4.19 9.77
N THR A 242 7.13 -5.47 9.93
CA THR A 242 8.42 -5.88 10.52
C THR A 242 9.59 -5.39 9.67
N MET A 243 9.51 -5.52 8.33
CA MET A 243 10.53 -5.00 7.42
C MET A 243 10.63 -3.47 7.46
N SER A 244 9.48 -2.79 7.52
CA SER A 244 9.40 -1.33 7.64
C SER A 244 10.13 -0.82 8.88
N GLU A 245 9.95 -1.49 10.02
CA GLU A 245 10.68 -1.20 11.26
C GLU A 245 12.17 -1.52 11.12
N GLN A 246 12.52 -2.71 10.63
CA GLN A 246 13.91 -3.16 10.47
C GLN A 246 14.74 -2.21 9.60
N PHE A 247 14.17 -1.72 8.50
CA PHE A 247 14.87 -0.84 7.55
C PHE A 247 14.62 0.66 7.79
N ASN A 248 13.85 1.01 8.82
CA ASN A 248 13.42 2.38 9.09
C ASN A 248 12.74 3.07 7.88
N TYR A 249 11.98 2.29 7.10
CA TYR A 249 11.19 2.79 5.99
C TYR A 249 9.71 2.72 6.35
N ARG A 250 9.21 3.77 7.01
CA ARG A 250 7.82 3.87 7.50
C ARG A 250 6.75 3.60 6.43
N TYR A 251 7.06 3.89 5.16
CA TYR A 251 6.11 3.74 4.05
C TYR A 251 6.45 2.54 3.14
N LEU A 252 7.21 1.56 3.64
CA LEU A 252 7.43 0.28 2.98
C LEU A 252 6.14 -0.57 3.05
N THR A 253 5.19 -0.26 2.18
CA THR A 253 3.89 -0.92 2.06
C THR A 253 3.80 -1.68 0.74
N ALA A 254 2.90 -2.67 0.65
CA ALA A 254 2.70 -3.45 -0.59
C ALA A 254 2.46 -2.54 -1.80
N ASN A 255 1.55 -1.57 -1.66
CA ASN A 255 1.25 -0.59 -2.72
C ASN A 255 2.49 0.20 -3.16
N ASN A 256 3.34 0.62 -2.23
CA ASN A 256 4.54 1.40 -2.54
C ASN A 256 5.63 0.54 -3.18
N ILE A 257 5.77 -0.72 -2.76
CA ILE A 257 6.66 -1.70 -3.41
C ILE A 257 6.20 -1.96 -4.85
N VAL A 258 4.90 -2.17 -5.06
CA VAL A 258 4.30 -2.36 -6.39
C VAL A 258 4.50 -1.12 -7.27
N LYS A 259 4.27 0.09 -6.74
CA LYS A 259 4.55 1.35 -7.46
C LYS A 259 6.01 1.48 -7.85
N SER A 260 6.91 1.07 -6.96
CA SER A 260 8.35 1.05 -7.21
C SER A 260 8.72 0.08 -8.35
N GLY A 261 8.09 -1.10 -8.35
CA GLY A 261 8.20 -2.08 -9.42
C GLY A 261 7.75 -1.55 -10.78
N LYS A 262 6.58 -0.89 -10.80
CA LYS A 262 6.05 -0.25 -12.02
C LYS A 262 7.01 0.81 -12.56
N LEU A 263 7.61 1.62 -11.69
CA LEU A 263 8.59 2.63 -12.10
C LEU A 263 9.89 2.00 -12.61
N LYS A 264 10.36 0.91 -12.00
CA LYS A 264 11.51 0.13 -12.50
C LYS A 264 11.25 -0.43 -13.90
N LEU A 265 10.09 -1.04 -14.13
CA LEU A 265 9.73 -1.56 -15.45
C LEU A 265 9.58 -0.41 -16.47
N ALA A 266 9.01 0.73 -16.07
CA ALA A 266 8.98 1.91 -16.91
C ALA A 266 10.39 2.41 -17.27
N LYS A 267 11.32 2.40 -16.32
CA LYS A 267 12.74 2.71 -16.56
C LYS A 267 13.36 1.75 -17.57
N ASP A 268 13.13 0.44 -17.45
CA ASP A 268 13.64 -0.55 -18.40
C ASP A 268 13.09 -0.30 -19.82
N LEU A 269 11.77 -0.13 -19.94
CA LEU A 269 11.12 0.17 -21.21
C LEU A 269 11.62 1.49 -21.81
N TYR A 270 11.83 2.52 -20.99
CA TYR A 270 12.35 3.79 -21.45
C TYR A 270 13.81 3.70 -21.89
N LYS A 271 14.65 2.92 -21.19
CA LYS A 271 16.05 2.70 -21.57
C LYS A 271 16.14 2.13 -22.99
N ASP A 272 15.26 1.18 -23.32
CA ASP A 272 15.26 0.48 -24.60
C ASP A 272 14.56 1.26 -25.72
N ARG A 273 13.44 1.92 -25.41
CA ARG A 273 12.55 2.54 -26.41
C ARG A 273 12.63 4.07 -26.47
N LYS A 274 13.24 4.71 -25.46
CA LYS A 274 13.35 6.17 -25.30
C LYS A 274 12.01 6.92 -25.29
N GLN A 275 10.92 6.24 -24.91
CA GLN A 275 9.59 6.83 -24.80
C GLN A 275 8.72 6.09 -23.78
N LEU A 276 7.73 6.80 -23.21
CA LEU A 276 6.67 6.24 -22.34
C LEU A 276 5.29 6.61 -22.88
N THR A 277 4.90 5.94 -23.95
CA THR A 277 3.57 6.10 -24.57
C THR A 277 2.56 5.17 -23.92
N ASN A 278 1.31 5.18 -24.42
CA ASN A 278 0.31 4.22 -23.94
C ASN A 278 0.73 2.76 -24.17
N LYS A 279 1.56 2.46 -25.18
CA LYS A 279 2.05 1.09 -25.44
C LYS A 279 2.93 0.56 -24.30
N GLU A 280 3.82 1.40 -23.78
CA GLU A 280 4.66 1.03 -22.64
C GLU A 280 3.84 0.91 -21.35
N LEU A 281 2.84 1.80 -21.19
CA LEU A 281 1.90 1.72 -20.08
C LEU A 281 1.00 0.48 -20.14
N ASP A 282 0.64 0.00 -21.34
CA ASP A 282 -0.07 -1.27 -21.54
C ASP A 282 0.75 -2.45 -21.01
N ILE A 283 2.04 -2.51 -21.33
CA ILE A 283 2.96 -3.56 -20.84
C ILE A 283 3.05 -3.55 -19.32
N ILE A 284 3.21 -2.36 -18.72
CA ILE A 284 3.23 -2.22 -17.26
C ILE A 284 1.89 -2.63 -16.65
N ALA A 285 0.77 -2.24 -17.26
CA ALA A 285 -0.55 -2.62 -16.77
C ALA A 285 -0.74 -4.15 -16.78
N GLU A 286 -0.28 -4.82 -17.83
CA GLU A 286 -0.36 -6.28 -17.97
C GLU A 286 0.52 -7.01 -16.94
N GLN A 287 1.78 -6.59 -16.77
CA GLN A 287 2.69 -7.17 -15.76
C GLN A 287 2.15 -7.04 -14.34
N PHE A 288 1.40 -5.98 -14.04
CA PHE A 288 0.86 -5.70 -12.70
C PHE A 288 -0.64 -5.97 -12.56
N GLY A 289 -1.26 -6.69 -13.51
CA GLY A 289 -2.65 -7.14 -13.41
C GLY A 289 -3.68 -6.01 -13.32
N MET A 290 -3.38 -4.85 -13.89
CA MET A 290 -4.23 -3.67 -13.77
C MET A 290 -5.45 -3.79 -14.70
N LYS A 291 -6.65 -3.61 -14.14
CA LYS A 291 -7.89 -3.59 -14.92
C LYS A 291 -7.88 -2.41 -15.89
N LYS A 292 -8.01 -2.72 -17.18
CA LYS A 292 -8.06 -1.71 -18.23
C LYS A 292 -9.41 -0.98 -18.18
N THR A 293 -9.40 0.32 -17.87
CA THR A 293 -10.62 1.15 -17.95
C THR A 293 -10.65 1.83 -19.31
N MET A 294 -11.63 1.48 -20.14
CA MET A 294 -11.83 2.12 -21.44
C MET A 294 -12.70 3.38 -21.27
N THR A 295 -12.30 4.47 -21.91
CA THR A 295 -13.15 5.66 -22.07
C THR A 295 -13.03 6.13 -23.51
N GLN A 296 -14.16 6.17 -24.23
CA GLN A 296 -14.21 6.62 -25.63
C GLN A 296 -13.18 5.91 -26.54
N GLY A 297 -13.05 4.58 -26.42
CA GLY A 297 -12.17 3.78 -27.27
C GLY A 297 -10.66 3.88 -26.95
N THR A 298 -10.27 4.60 -25.89
CA THR A 298 -8.87 4.69 -25.44
C THR A 298 -8.72 4.27 -23.98
N TYR A 299 -7.61 3.60 -23.66
CA TYR A 299 -7.25 3.27 -22.28
C TYR A 299 -6.75 4.51 -21.55
N ARG A 300 -7.31 4.80 -20.36
CA ARG A 300 -6.85 5.90 -19.50
C ARG A 300 -5.92 5.39 -18.41
N TYR A 301 -4.70 5.91 -18.42
CA TYR A 301 -3.65 5.60 -17.46
C TYR A 301 -3.36 6.74 -16.48
N ASN A 302 -4.35 7.57 -16.18
CA ASN A 302 -4.17 8.79 -15.38
C ASN A 302 -3.49 8.53 -14.03
N SER A 303 -3.87 7.45 -13.34
CA SER A 303 -3.26 7.07 -12.06
C SER A 303 -1.79 6.64 -12.20
N MET A 304 -1.41 6.00 -13.31
CA MET A 304 -0.01 5.65 -13.56
C MET A 304 0.79 6.87 -13.98
N ARG A 305 0.28 7.70 -14.89
CA ARG A 305 0.97 8.90 -15.39
C ARG A 305 1.30 9.91 -14.29
N ALA A 306 0.53 9.90 -13.19
CA ALA A 306 0.82 10.71 -12.01
C ALA A 306 2.20 10.45 -11.39
N TYR A 307 2.77 9.24 -11.55
CA TYR A 307 4.10 8.91 -11.00
C TYR A 307 5.04 8.18 -11.98
N ILE A 308 4.52 7.58 -13.05
CA ILE A 308 5.29 6.98 -14.14
C ILE A 308 5.48 8.04 -15.22
N ASN A 309 6.53 8.83 -15.08
CA ASN A 309 6.91 9.89 -16.00
C ASN A 309 8.44 10.04 -16.02
N GLU A 310 8.96 10.77 -17.02
CA GLU A 310 10.40 10.93 -17.20
C GLU A 310 11.07 11.64 -16.01
N GLU A 311 10.40 12.63 -15.41
CA GLU A 311 10.91 13.36 -14.25
C GLU A 311 11.23 12.43 -13.08
N ASN A 312 10.28 11.56 -12.71
CA ASN A 312 10.49 10.58 -11.64
C ASN A 312 11.53 9.52 -12.01
N ILE A 313 11.60 9.10 -13.27
CA ILE A 313 12.64 8.15 -13.70
C ILE A 313 14.01 8.81 -13.60
N ARG A 314 14.16 10.06 -14.05
CA ARG A 314 15.41 10.82 -13.96
C ARG A 314 15.83 11.05 -12.51
N GLY A 315 14.87 11.33 -11.63
CA GLY A 315 15.13 11.50 -10.19
C GLY A 315 15.57 10.20 -9.49
N MET A 316 15.02 9.05 -9.90
CA MET A 316 15.28 7.76 -9.24
C MET A 316 16.41 6.94 -9.89
N TYR A 317 16.64 7.16 -11.18
CA TYR A 317 17.59 6.41 -12.03
C TYR A 317 18.33 7.39 -12.96
N PRO A 318 19.13 8.33 -12.42
CA PRO A 318 19.82 9.33 -13.23
C PRO A 318 20.80 8.70 -14.24
N GLU A 319 21.35 7.52 -13.93
CA GLU A 319 22.38 6.82 -14.72
C GLU A 319 21.93 6.38 -16.13
N ILE A 320 20.62 6.40 -16.43
CA ILE A 320 20.12 6.05 -17.78
C ILE A 320 20.05 7.24 -18.74
N PHE A 321 20.28 8.45 -18.23
CA PHE A 321 20.22 9.72 -18.97
C PHE A 321 21.59 10.38 -19.19
N GLU A 322 22.64 9.79 -18.63
CA GLU A 322 24.04 10.15 -18.88
C GLU A 322 24.54 9.50 -20.19
#